data_AF-A0A1J5VEB8-F1
#
_entry.id   AF-A0A1J5VEB8-F1
#
_cell.length_a   1.000
_cell.length_b   1.000
_cell.length_c   1.000
_cell.angle_alpha   90.00
_cell.angle_beta   90.00
_cell.angle_gamma   90.00
#
_symmetry.space_group_name_H-M   'P 1'
#
loop_
_entity.id
_entity.type
_entity.pdbx_description
1 polymer ?
#
loop_
_entity_poly.entity_id
_entity_poly.type
_entity_poly.pdbx_seq_one_letter_code
_entity_poly.pdbx_strand_id
1 'polypeptide(L)'
;MNTLYNGMTIDLDTPLIHQKQRTPDRSYHQVSLRRYLRTEHCLQPWQVQNNARYHPRNLSYHAPAAVRAIAHAVEQRGCIIAGFSALALYGLPYLVEGADTTLVTTSGHTSLGGPCRPTIRRSRTLLAIWTVTHRGVSLQAVTPLTAVIQALVQVKRGEHRWNTITVEGLAPEEIRGIQLVDCVRRFWDITPSSIAKAARHKIDAAWLHKVLLHSSALADSPKETEMRLLVAALADRHGCTVEEQVPLRVGGQLVTVFDLAIPELKIAVMYDGAHHSDYQQRNKDSSITLKMIAQGWTPARCSAATMFECLDLIEKLMREGRGAAQAEKVPNGF
;
A
#
# COMPACT_ATOMS: atom_id res chain seq x y z
N MET A 1 -10.08 -10.95 -4.90
CA MET A 1 -10.52 -9.98 -3.88
C MET A 1 -11.12 -10.76 -2.71
N ASN A 2 -10.69 -10.50 -1.48
CA ASN A 2 -11.35 -11.07 -0.30
C ASN A 2 -12.70 -10.36 -0.12
N THR A 3 -13.78 -11.13 -0.13
CA THR A 3 -15.12 -10.58 0.11
C THR A 3 -15.22 -10.16 1.59
N LEU A 4 -15.18 -8.86 1.86
CA LEU A 4 -15.34 -8.31 3.20
C LEU A 4 -16.82 -8.21 3.56
N TYR A 5 -17.21 -8.76 4.71
CA TYR A 5 -18.58 -8.67 5.22
C TYR A 5 -18.61 -8.77 6.75
N ASN A 6 -19.69 -8.29 7.36
CA ASN A 6 -19.91 -8.40 8.80
C ASN A 6 -20.16 -9.87 9.19
N GLY A 7 -19.48 -10.37 10.22
CA GLY A 7 -19.56 -11.77 10.64
C GLY A 7 -18.55 -12.69 9.94
N MET A 8 -17.62 -12.14 9.16
CA MET A 8 -16.60 -12.96 8.51
C MET A 8 -15.64 -13.63 9.50
N THR A 9 -15.13 -14.80 9.10
CA THR A 9 -14.10 -15.53 9.84
C THR A 9 -12.73 -15.19 9.29
N ILE A 10 -11.81 -14.81 10.18
CA ILE A 10 -10.44 -14.39 9.86
C ILE A 10 -9.50 -15.28 10.66
N ASP A 11 -9.18 -16.44 10.10
CA ASP A 11 -8.28 -17.39 10.73
C ASP A 11 -6.87 -17.19 10.20
N LEU A 12 -6.04 -16.51 11.00
CA LEU A 12 -4.62 -16.39 10.72
C LEU A 12 -3.94 -17.75 10.92
N ASP A 13 -3.19 -18.19 9.91
CA ASP A 13 -2.36 -19.41 9.99
C ASP A 13 -1.25 -19.28 11.04
N THR A 14 -0.84 -18.05 11.32
CA THR A 14 0.23 -17.73 12.27
C THR A 14 -0.15 -18.10 13.71
N PRO A 15 0.54 -19.08 14.34
CA PRO A 15 0.16 -19.58 15.65
C PRO A 15 0.63 -18.63 16.78
N LEU A 16 -0.34 -18.12 17.56
CA LEU A 16 -0.09 -17.41 18.81
C LEU A 16 -0.16 -18.36 20.00
N ILE A 17 0.91 -18.44 20.77
CA ILE A 17 0.99 -19.34 21.93
C ILE A 17 1.00 -18.55 23.25
N HIS A 18 0.57 -19.20 24.33
CA HIS A 18 0.71 -18.69 25.69
C HIS A 18 2.14 -18.91 26.21
N GLN A 19 2.59 -18.12 27.19
CA GLN A 19 3.92 -18.26 27.81
C GLN A 19 4.25 -19.70 28.25
N LYS A 20 3.26 -20.40 28.80
CA LYS A 20 3.37 -21.79 29.29
C LYS A 20 3.58 -22.83 28.18
N GLN A 21 3.35 -22.46 26.92
CA GLN A 21 3.47 -23.35 25.75
C GLN A 21 4.82 -23.17 25.02
N ARG A 22 5.74 -22.34 25.57
CA ARG A 22 7.07 -22.14 25.01
C ARG A 22 7.94 -23.36 25.30
N THR A 23 8.75 -23.76 24.33
CA THR A 23 9.75 -24.82 24.49
C THR A 23 11.17 -24.23 24.45
N PRO A 24 12.16 -24.81 25.16
CA PRO A 24 13.51 -24.25 25.21
C PRO A 24 14.28 -24.29 23.88
N ASP A 25 13.91 -25.17 22.95
CA ASP A 25 14.58 -25.39 21.65
C ASP A 25 14.24 -24.34 20.59
N ARG A 26 13.32 -23.41 20.89
CA ARG A 26 12.81 -22.42 19.92
C ARG A 26 12.95 -20.99 20.45
N SER A 27 13.13 -20.06 19.51
CA SER A 27 13.13 -18.63 19.76
C SER A 27 11.74 -18.03 19.62
N TYR A 28 11.40 -17.09 20.50
CA TYR A 28 10.09 -16.45 20.56
C TYR A 28 10.20 -14.95 20.78
N HIS A 29 9.29 -14.20 20.16
CA HIS A 29 9.06 -12.78 20.43
C HIS A 29 7.76 -12.61 21.21
N GLN A 30 7.79 -11.77 22.24
CA GLN A 30 6.58 -11.38 22.95
C GLN A 30 5.74 -10.46 22.06
N VAL A 31 4.44 -10.76 21.95
CA VAL A 31 3.48 -9.99 21.15
C VAL A 31 2.59 -9.15 22.05
N SER A 32 2.17 -9.70 23.18
CA SER A 32 1.30 -9.06 24.15
C SER A 32 1.67 -9.50 25.57
N LEU A 33 0.85 -9.18 26.58
CA LEU A 33 1.14 -9.55 27.96
C LEU A 33 1.28 -11.06 28.12
N ARG A 34 0.44 -11.85 27.45
CA ARG A 34 0.37 -13.31 27.61
C ARG A 34 0.66 -14.10 26.35
N ARG A 35 0.82 -13.44 25.19
CA ARG A 35 1.03 -14.10 23.90
C ARG A 35 2.44 -13.92 23.35
N TYR A 36 2.93 -15.01 22.77
CA TYR A 36 4.25 -15.12 22.14
C TYR A 36 4.10 -15.69 20.74
N LEU A 37 5.02 -15.30 19.86
CA LEU A 37 5.12 -15.77 18.50
C LEU A 37 6.51 -16.36 18.26
N ARG A 38 6.59 -17.49 17.57
CA ARG A 38 7.89 -18.07 17.18
C ARG A 38 8.58 -17.16 16.17
N THR A 39 9.90 -17.05 16.26
CA THR A 39 10.71 -16.20 15.37
C THR A 39 10.53 -16.57 13.89
N GLU A 40 10.29 -17.85 13.57
CA GLU A 40 10.02 -18.32 12.19
C GLU A 40 8.74 -17.76 11.56
N HIS A 41 7.82 -17.24 12.38
CA HIS A 41 6.58 -16.61 11.94
C HIS A 41 6.60 -15.08 12.09
N CYS A 42 7.71 -14.50 12.56
CA CYS A 42 7.89 -13.06 12.61
C CYS A 42 8.15 -12.49 11.21
N LEU A 43 7.95 -11.18 11.08
CA LEU A 43 8.39 -10.42 9.92
C LEU A 43 9.90 -10.56 9.73
N GLN A 44 10.34 -10.48 8.46
CA GLN A 44 11.76 -10.56 8.16
C GLN A 44 12.54 -9.43 8.85
N PRO A 45 13.77 -9.67 9.35
CA PRO A 45 14.53 -8.67 10.09
C PRO A 45 14.69 -7.33 9.36
N TRP A 46 14.93 -7.37 8.05
CA TRP A 46 15.03 -6.16 7.22
C TRP A 46 13.71 -5.38 7.15
N GLN A 47 12.55 -6.06 7.14
CA GLN A 47 11.24 -5.40 7.18
C GLN A 47 11.03 -4.71 8.52
N VAL A 48 11.37 -5.38 9.62
CA VAL A 48 11.26 -4.82 10.98
C VAL A 48 12.13 -3.57 11.12
N GLN A 49 13.40 -3.64 10.70
CA GLN A 49 14.34 -2.52 10.74
C GLN A 49 13.87 -1.35 9.87
N ASN A 50 13.42 -1.64 8.64
CA ASN A 50 12.89 -0.62 7.74
C ASN A 50 11.66 0.06 8.35
N ASN A 51 10.70 -0.71 8.86
CA ASN A 51 9.51 -0.16 9.51
C ASN A 51 9.86 0.70 10.74
N ALA A 52 10.78 0.23 11.58
CA ALA A 52 11.23 0.95 12.77
C ALA A 52 11.88 2.30 12.41
N ARG A 53 12.75 2.32 11.39
CA ARG A 53 13.44 3.52 10.92
C ARG A 53 12.48 4.66 10.58
N TYR A 54 11.32 4.36 10.01
CA TYR A 54 10.33 5.36 9.62
C TYR A 54 9.21 5.54 10.65
N HIS A 55 9.14 4.69 11.67
CA HIS A 55 8.17 4.81 12.74
C HIS A 55 8.42 6.12 13.53
N PRO A 56 7.38 6.93 13.85
CA PRO A 56 7.56 8.23 14.53
C PRO A 56 8.27 8.17 15.88
N ARG A 57 8.26 7.00 16.51
CA ARG A 57 8.89 6.71 17.81
C ARG A 57 10.03 5.69 17.74
N ASN A 58 10.50 5.38 16.53
CA ASN A 58 11.56 4.38 16.28
C ASN A 58 11.28 3.00 16.94
N LEU A 59 10.03 2.52 16.86
CA LEU A 59 9.61 1.28 17.49
C LEU A 59 9.69 0.11 16.50
N SER A 60 10.18 -1.02 16.98
CA SER A 60 10.26 -2.26 16.21
C SER A 60 9.11 -3.19 16.57
N TYR A 61 8.43 -3.70 15.55
CA TYR A 61 7.38 -4.70 15.69
C TYR A 61 7.76 -5.96 14.92
N HIS A 62 7.95 -7.06 15.62
CA HIS A 62 8.38 -8.34 15.02
C HIS A 62 7.22 -9.19 14.52
N ALA A 63 6.09 -9.18 15.22
CA ALA A 63 4.91 -9.97 14.83
C ALA A 63 4.07 -9.23 13.78
N PRO A 64 3.44 -9.92 12.82
CA PRO A 64 2.56 -9.28 11.84
C PRO A 64 1.43 -8.45 12.48
N ALA A 65 1.03 -7.33 11.88
CA ALA A 65 0.09 -6.37 12.48
C ALA A 65 -1.28 -7.00 12.81
N ALA A 66 -1.78 -7.88 11.95
CA ALA A 66 -3.03 -8.63 12.19
C ALA A 66 -2.92 -9.53 13.43
N VAL A 67 -1.78 -10.21 13.59
CA VAL A 67 -1.48 -11.07 14.73
C VAL A 67 -1.44 -10.24 16.02
N ARG A 68 -0.81 -9.06 15.99
CA ARG A 68 -0.79 -8.14 17.14
C ARG A 68 -2.20 -7.66 17.49
N ALA A 69 -3.01 -7.32 16.49
CA ALA A 69 -4.40 -6.87 16.67
C ALA A 69 -5.25 -7.93 17.40
N ILE A 70 -5.19 -9.19 16.95
CA ILE A 70 -5.91 -10.31 17.57
C ILE A 70 -5.42 -10.56 19.00
N ALA A 71 -4.10 -10.64 19.20
CA ALA A 71 -3.52 -10.89 20.52
C ALA A 71 -4.00 -9.88 21.56
N HIS A 72 -3.96 -8.59 21.19
CA HIS A 72 -4.40 -7.51 22.08
C HIS A 72 -5.92 -7.45 22.25
N ALA A 73 -6.71 -7.69 21.21
CA ALA A 73 -8.18 -7.67 21.32
C ALA A 73 -8.72 -8.79 22.23
N VAL A 74 -8.09 -9.98 22.18
CA VAL A 74 -8.45 -11.09 23.09
C VAL A 74 -8.14 -10.76 24.55
N GLU A 75 -7.04 -10.05 24.82
CA GLU A 75 -6.65 -9.63 26.17
C GLU A 75 -7.44 -8.41 26.67
N GLN A 76 -7.83 -7.50 25.78
CA GLN A 76 -8.56 -6.27 26.08
C GLN A 76 -10.04 -6.43 25.71
N ARG A 77 -10.74 -7.35 26.38
CA ARG A 77 -12.15 -7.65 26.11
C ARG A 77 -13.00 -6.38 26.16
N GLY A 78 -13.89 -6.23 25.17
CA GLY A 78 -14.76 -5.06 25.03
C GLY A 78 -14.14 -3.90 24.26
N CYS A 79 -12.83 -3.92 23.97
CA CYS A 79 -12.22 -2.98 23.04
C CYS A 79 -12.51 -3.36 21.57
N ILE A 80 -12.45 -2.36 20.70
CA ILE A 80 -12.74 -2.47 19.26
C ILE A 80 -11.44 -2.29 18.49
N ILE A 81 -11.11 -3.20 17.57
CA ILE A 81 -9.93 -3.09 16.69
C ILE A 81 -10.14 -1.94 15.69
N ALA A 82 -9.14 -1.07 15.55
CA ALA A 82 -9.29 0.22 14.85
C ALA A 82 -8.07 0.60 13.99
N GLY A 83 -8.25 1.59 13.11
CA GLY A 83 -7.19 2.15 12.25
C GLY A 83 -6.42 1.08 11.45
N PHE A 84 -5.09 1.23 11.36
CA PHE A 84 -4.23 0.25 10.70
C PHE A 84 -4.31 -1.17 11.26
N SER A 85 -4.69 -1.36 12.53
CA SER A 85 -4.90 -2.70 13.09
C SER A 85 -6.12 -3.40 12.51
N ALA A 86 -7.20 -2.65 12.24
CA ALA A 86 -8.36 -3.19 11.54
C ALA A 86 -8.05 -3.44 10.06
N LEU A 87 -7.29 -2.55 9.40
CA LEU A 87 -6.85 -2.76 8.01
C LEU A 87 -6.01 -4.03 7.86
N ALA A 88 -5.06 -4.26 8.79
CA ALA A 88 -4.26 -5.48 8.82
C ALA A 88 -5.13 -6.72 9.03
N LEU A 89 -6.08 -6.64 9.97
CA LEU A 89 -7.02 -7.73 10.25
C LEU A 89 -7.85 -8.09 9.00
N TYR A 90 -8.22 -7.10 8.19
CA TYR A 90 -8.93 -7.28 6.91
C TYR A 90 -8.02 -7.71 5.75
N GLY A 91 -6.76 -8.01 6.03
CA GLY A 91 -5.81 -8.55 5.07
C GLY A 91 -5.25 -7.51 4.10
N LEU A 92 -5.17 -6.23 4.48
CA LEU A 92 -4.45 -5.24 3.67
C LEU A 92 -2.95 -5.62 3.63
N PRO A 93 -2.37 -5.90 2.45
CA PRO A 93 -1.07 -6.56 2.37
C PRO A 93 0.12 -5.63 2.59
N TYR A 94 -0.09 -4.31 2.48
CA TYR A 94 0.97 -3.32 2.55
C TYR A 94 0.70 -2.28 3.62
N LEU A 95 1.75 -1.55 4.00
CA LEU A 95 1.70 -0.33 4.84
C LEU A 95 1.31 -0.56 6.31
N VAL A 96 0.72 -1.69 6.67
CA VAL A 96 0.20 -1.94 8.02
C VAL A 96 1.25 -2.36 9.04
N GLU A 97 2.32 -3.01 8.60
CA GLU A 97 3.18 -3.81 9.48
C GLU A 97 3.95 -2.99 10.52
N GLY A 98 4.34 -1.77 10.17
CA GLY A 98 5.02 -0.85 11.08
C GLY A 98 4.10 -0.08 12.04
N ALA A 99 2.77 -0.18 11.90
CA ALA A 99 1.85 0.66 12.64
C ALA A 99 1.68 0.23 14.11
N ASP A 100 1.53 1.19 15.01
CA ASP A 100 1.09 0.92 16.39
C ASP A 100 -0.21 0.10 16.41
N THR A 101 -0.25 -0.94 17.24
CA THR A 101 -1.51 -1.66 17.44
C THR A 101 -2.52 -0.76 18.14
N THR A 102 -3.64 -0.47 17.50
CA THR A 102 -4.63 0.49 17.95
C THR A 102 -5.95 -0.21 18.27
N LEU A 103 -6.40 -0.04 19.50
CA LEU A 103 -7.75 -0.41 19.92
C LEU A 103 -8.51 0.83 20.37
N VAL A 104 -9.82 0.80 20.21
CA VAL A 104 -10.73 1.83 20.72
C VAL A 104 -11.52 1.28 21.90
N THR A 105 -11.67 2.11 22.93
CA THR A 105 -12.58 1.86 24.03
C THR A 105 -13.67 2.93 24.10
N THR A 106 -14.89 2.55 24.48
CA THR A 106 -16.02 3.46 24.73
C THR A 106 -16.03 3.99 26.17
N SER A 107 -15.37 3.28 27.08
CA SER A 107 -15.21 3.65 28.50
C SER A 107 -13.72 3.70 28.91
N GLY A 108 -13.37 4.47 29.93
CA GLY A 108 -11.99 4.60 30.40
C GLY A 108 -11.19 5.70 29.70
N HIS A 109 -9.88 5.49 29.53
CA HIS A 109 -8.91 6.54 29.15
C HIS A 109 -8.09 6.16 27.93
N THR A 110 -7.63 7.18 27.20
CA THR A 110 -6.62 7.04 26.15
C THR A 110 -5.28 6.72 26.79
N SER A 111 -4.54 5.77 26.22
CA SER A 111 -3.17 5.46 26.61
C SER A 111 -2.32 5.14 25.38
N LEU A 112 -1.04 5.53 25.43
CA LEU A 112 -0.10 5.25 24.35
C LEU A 112 0.54 3.88 24.57
N GLY A 113 0.57 3.07 23.51
CA GLY A 113 1.13 1.72 23.51
C GLY A 113 2.57 1.64 23.03
N GLY A 114 3.03 0.42 22.78
CA GLY A 114 4.33 0.06 22.22
C GLY A 114 4.35 -1.39 21.71
N PRO A 115 5.52 -2.00 21.52
CA PRO A 115 5.65 -3.31 20.88
C PRO A 115 4.83 -4.45 21.50
N CYS A 116 4.58 -4.40 22.82
CA CYS A 116 3.84 -5.42 23.56
C CYS A 116 2.60 -4.88 24.29
N ARG A 117 2.18 -3.64 23.99
CA ARG A 117 0.99 -3.00 24.59
C ARG A 117 0.25 -2.21 23.51
N PRO A 118 -1.08 -2.34 23.39
CA PRO A 118 -1.80 -1.59 22.38
C PRO A 118 -1.91 -0.12 22.77
N THR A 119 -1.93 0.76 21.78
CA THR A 119 -2.43 2.13 21.95
C THR A 119 -3.94 2.04 22.10
N ILE A 120 -4.47 2.51 23.24
CA ILE A 120 -5.89 2.59 23.51
C ILE A 120 -6.35 4.01 23.21
N ARG A 121 -7.31 4.18 22.31
CA ARG A 121 -7.96 5.47 22.04
C ARG A 121 -9.37 5.46 22.61
N ARG A 122 -9.71 6.44 23.46
CA ARG A 122 -11.10 6.61 23.87
C ARG A 122 -11.89 7.26 22.73
N SER A 123 -13.00 6.64 22.32
CA SER A 123 -14.00 7.28 21.46
C SER A 123 -15.22 7.67 22.27
N ARG A 124 -15.71 8.90 22.05
CA ARG A 124 -17.02 9.37 22.57
C ARG A 124 -18.12 9.30 21.53
N THR A 125 -17.76 9.08 20.27
CA THR A 125 -18.69 8.93 19.17
C THR A 125 -18.98 7.46 18.91
N LEU A 126 -20.21 7.18 18.51
CA LEU A 126 -20.61 5.86 18.07
C LEU A 126 -19.80 5.48 16.83
N LEU A 127 -19.19 4.29 16.86
CA LEU A 127 -18.45 3.74 15.75
C LEU A 127 -19.30 2.72 15.01
N ALA A 128 -19.22 2.73 13.68
CA ALA A 128 -19.71 1.61 12.90
C ALA A 128 -18.75 0.43 13.13
N ILE A 129 -19.28 -0.65 13.69
CA ILE A 129 -18.52 -1.84 14.07
C ILE A 129 -19.05 -3.08 13.36
N TRP A 130 -18.15 -4.01 13.09
CA TRP A 130 -18.41 -5.36 12.65
C TRP A 130 -17.96 -6.33 13.73
N THR A 131 -18.63 -7.48 13.77
CA THR A 131 -18.16 -8.64 14.50
C THR A 131 -17.36 -9.51 13.54
N VAL A 132 -16.17 -9.93 13.96
CA VAL A 132 -15.32 -10.85 13.22
C VAL A 132 -14.96 -12.03 14.11
N THR A 133 -14.86 -13.22 13.53
CA THR A 133 -14.55 -14.43 14.28
C THR A 133 -13.12 -14.88 13.97
N HIS A 134 -12.35 -15.19 15.01
CA HIS A 134 -11.03 -15.83 14.87
C HIS A 134 -10.97 -17.05 15.78
N ARG A 135 -10.83 -18.25 15.20
CA ARG A 135 -10.74 -19.53 15.90
C ARG A 135 -11.84 -19.69 16.97
N GLY A 136 -13.07 -19.35 16.58
CA GLY A 136 -14.26 -19.40 17.45
C GLY A 136 -14.41 -18.25 18.44
N VAL A 137 -13.47 -17.30 18.48
CA VAL A 137 -13.57 -16.10 19.34
C VAL A 137 -14.15 -14.93 18.55
N SER A 138 -15.26 -14.39 19.01
CA SER A 138 -15.84 -13.15 18.47
C SER A 138 -15.08 -11.92 18.95
N LEU A 139 -14.63 -11.11 18.01
CA LEU A 139 -13.94 -9.84 18.22
C LEU A 139 -14.73 -8.71 17.56
N GLN A 140 -14.58 -7.49 18.09
CA GLN A 140 -15.17 -6.30 17.50
C GLN A 140 -14.10 -5.51 16.74
N ALA A 141 -14.42 -5.07 15.53
CA ALA A 141 -13.56 -4.22 14.71
C ALA A 141 -14.38 -3.13 14.05
N VAL A 142 -13.81 -1.95 13.79
CA VAL A 142 -14.51 -0.92 13.03
C VAL A 142 -14.73 -1.36 11.58
N THR A 143 -15.80 -0.91 10.92
CA THR A 143 -16.03 -1.26 9.50
C THR A 143 -14.82 -0.90 8.62
N PRO A 144 -14.59 -1.57 7.47
CA PRO A 144 -13.47 -1.27 6.58
C PRO A 144 -13.36 0.22 6.23
N LEU A 145 -14.46 0.86 5.84
CA LEU A 145 -14.49 2.29 5.54
C LEU A 145 -14.10 3.14 6.76
N THR A 146 -14.55 2.79 7.96
CA THR A 146 -14.16 3.49 9.20
C THR A 146 -12.67 3.31 9.52
N ALA A 147 -12.13 2.10 9.29
CA ALA A 147 -10.71 1.82 9.44
C ALA A 147 -9.86 2.68 8.49
N VAL A 148 -10.28 2.82 7.23
CA VAL A 148 -9.62 3.68 6.23
C VAL A 148 -9.59 5.14 6.71
N ILE A 149 -10.72 5.68 7.17
CA ILE A 149 -10.75 7.07 7.67
C ILE A 149 -9.83 7.26 8.87
N GLN A 150 -9.84 6.33 9.83
CA GLN A 150 -8.94 6.40 10.98
C GLN A 150 -7.46 6.31 10.58
N ALA A 151 -7.13 5.43 9.64
CA ALA A 151 -5.77 5.28 9.12
C ALA A 151 -5.31 6.55 8.37
N LEU A 152 -6.16 7.17 7.56
CA LEU A 152 -5.86 8.46 6.91
C LEU A 152 -5.62 9.58 7.92
N VAL A 153 -6.40 9.63 9.01
CA VAL A 153 -6.13 10.56 10.13
C VAL A 153 -4.76 10.28 10.75
N GLN A 154 -4.40 9.02 10.99
CA GLN A 154 -3.10 8.63 11.52
C GLN A 154 -1.95 9.03 10.58
N VAL A 155 -2.13 8.87 9.27
CA VAL A 155 -1.17 9.32 8.25
C VAL A 155 -1.03 10.84 8.27
N LYS A 156 -2.14 11.60 8.24
CA LYS A 156 -2.11 13.07 8.21
C LYS A 156 -1.46 13.66 9.46
N ARG A 157 -1.66 13.03 10.62
CA ARG A 157 -1.03 13.43 11.89
C ARG A 157 0.40 12.92 12.04
N GLY A 158 0.86 12.09 11.11
CA GLY A 158 2.16 11.44 11.17
C GLY A 158 2.30 10.50 12.37
N GLU A 159 1.20 9.92 12.85
CA GLU A 159 1.17 8.86 13.88
C GLU A 159 1.62 7.51 13.33
N HIS A 160 1.51 7.31 12.01
CA HIS A 160 2.10 6.19 11.30
C HIS A 160 2.77 6.67 10.02
N ARG A 161 3.98 6.20 9.75
CA ARG A 161 4.83 6.66 8.64
C ARG A 161 5.63 5.49 8.08
N TRP A 162 5.88 5.54 6.78
CA TRP A 162 6.79 4.65 6.06
C TRP A 162 7.60 5.48 5.06
N ASN A 163 8.60 4.86 4.44
CA ASN A 163 9.41 5.52 3.43
C ASN A 163 8.54 5.94 2.23
N THR A 164 8.77 7.14 1.72
CA THR A 164 8.19 7.60 0.45
C THR A 164 9.27 8.31 -0.33
N ILE A 165 9.18 8.26 -1.64
CA ILE A 165 9.95 9.14 -2.52
C ILE A 165 9.46 10.59 -2.45
N THR A 166 10.24 11.52 -2.98
CA THR A 166 9.82 12.89 -3.24
C THR A 166 9.17 12.96 -4.61
N VAL A 167 7.97 13.53 -4.68
CA VAL A 167 7.27 13.85 -5.93
C VAL A 167 6.97 15.34 -5.92
N GLU A 168 7.25 16.01 -7.04
CA GLU A 168 7.01 17.44 -7.20
C GLU A 168 5.54 17.79 -6.89
N GLY A 169 5.33 18.86 -6.12
CA GLY A 169 3.99 19.32 -5.77
C GLY A 169 3.25 18.47 -4.72
N LEU A 170 3.83 17.38 -4.20
CA LEU A 170 3.21 16.53 -3.17
C LEU A 170 4.03 16.46 -1.88
N ALA A 171 3.35 16.68 -0.76
CA ALA A 171 3.94 16.49 0.56
C ALA A 171 4.06 15.00 0.91
N PRO A 172 5.03 14.59 1.74
CA PRO A 172 5.22 13.18 2.10
C PRO A 172 3.97 12.51 2.71
N GLU A 173 3.16 13.23 3.51
CA GLU A 173 1.92 12.68 4.03
C GLU A 173 0.83 12.52 2.97
N GLU A 174 0.85 13.33 1.91
CA GLU A 174 -0.08 13.20 0.78
C GLU A 174 0.26 11.94 -0.02
N ILE A 175 1.55 11.70 -0.29
CA ILE A 175 2.02 10.48 -0.96
C ILE A 175 1.60 9.22 -0.18
N ARG A 176 1.79 9.23 1.15
CA ARG A 176 1.32 8.13 2.02
C ARG A 176 -0.20 7.97 1.98
N GLY A 177 -0.94 9.09 1.97
CA GLY A 177 -2.39 9.09 1.81
C GLY A 177 -2.81 8.43 0.49
N ILE A 178 -2.16 8.80 -0.61
CA ILE A 178 -2.42 8.26 -1.95
C ILE A 178 -2.12 6.76 -1.96
N GLN A 179 -0.95 6.32 -1.49
CA GLN A 179 -0.60 4.89 -1.41
C GLN A 179 -1.62 4.08 -0.60
N LEU A 180 -2.09 4.63 0.54
CA LEU A 180 -3.12 3.97 1.34
C LEU A 180 -4.44 3.88 0.57
N VAL A 181 -4.89 4.98 -0.06
CA VAL A 181 -6.12 5.00 -0.85
C VAL A 181 -6.04 4.04 -2.04
N ASP A 182 -4.91 4.01 -2.75
CA ASP A 182 -4.70 3.10 -3.86
C ASP A 182 -4.81 1.64 -3.41
N CYS A 183 -4.12 1.28 -2.33
CA CYS A 183 -4.19 -0.08 -1.78
C CYS A 183 -5.64 -0.46 -1.42
N VAL A 184 -6.36 0.37 -0.68
CA VAL A 184 -7.72 0.01 -0.22
C VAL A 184 -8.73 -0.01 -1.37
N ARG A 185 -8.54 0.78 -2.42
CA ARG A 185 -9.33 0.74 -3.67
C ARG A 185 -9.00 -0.49 -4.52
N ARG A 186 -7.73 -0.91 -4.53
CA ARG A 186 -7.26 -2.06 -5.30
C ARG A 186 -7.73 -3.38 -4.69
N PHE A 187 -7.58 -3.51 -3.37
CA PHE A 187 -7.87 -4.75 -2.65
C PHE A 187 -9.32 -4.87 -2.21
N TRP A 188 -10.02 -3.75 -2.04
CA TRP A 188 -11.41 -3.69 -1.60
C TRP A 188 -12.22 -2.73 -2.49
N ASP A 189 -13.53 -2.97 -2.60
CA ASP A 189 -14.44 -2.15 -3.42
C ASP A 189 -14.83 -0.81 -2.71
N ILE A 190 -13.83 -0.10 -2.20
CA ILE A 190 -14.01 1.20 -1.53
C ILE A 190 -13.78 2.30 -2.55
N THR A 191 -14.82 3.11 -2.81
CA THR A 191 -14.75 4.18 -3.82
C THR A 191 -14.26 5.51 -3.23
N PRO A 192 -13.66 6.41 -4.03
CA PRO A 192 -13.30 7.76 -3.60
C PRO A 192 -14.47 8.54 -2.99
N SER A 193 -15.68 8.39 -3.56
CA SER A 193 -16.89 9.05 -3.05
C SER A 193 -17.31 8.53 -1.67
N SER A 194 -17.16 7.23 -1.41
CA SER A 194 -17.42 6.65 -0.09
C SER A 194 -16.44 7.18 0.97
N ILE A 195 -15.16 7.31 0.61
CA ILE A 195 -14.11 7.89 1.48
C ILE A 195 -14.44 9.36 1.77
N ALA A 196 -14.68 10.17 0.74
CA ALA A 196 -15.01 11.58 0.90
C ALA A 196 -16.22 11.81 1.81
N LYS A 197 -17.28 11.00 1.63
CA LYS A 197 -18.49 11.06 2.47
C LYS A 197 -18.17 10.70 3.93
N ALA A 198 -17.43 9.61 4.17
CA ALA A 198 -17.12 9.12 5.52
C ALA A 198 -16.10 9.98 6.27
N ALA A 199 -15.25 10.71 5.55
CA ALA A 199 -14.22 11.59 6.08
C ALA A 199 -14.71 12.98 6.49
N ARG A 200 -15.95 13.35 6.13
CA ARG A 200 -16.51 14.68 6.40
C ARG A 200 -16.38 15.03 7.88
N HIS A 201 -15.85 16.23 8.15
CA HIS A 201 -15.58 16.77 9.50
C HIS A 201 -14.56 15.97 10.33
N LYS A 202 -13.85 15.02 9.74
CA LYS A 202 -12.81 14.20 10.42
C LYS A 202 -11.41 14.42 9.87
N ILE A 203 -11.32 14.81 8.59
CA ILE A 203 -10.08 15.04 7.86
C ILE A 203 -10.19 16.41 7.18
N ASP A 204 -9.07 17.12 7.07
CA ASP A 204 -8.97 18.34 6.28
C ASP A 204 -9.41 18.09 4.83
N ALA A 205 -10.33 18.93 4.34
CA ALA A 205 -10.98 18.71 3.05
C ALA A 205 -10.04 18.95 1.87
N ALA A 206 -9.14 19.93 1.97
CA ALA A 206 -8.19 20.25 0.91
C ALA A 206 -7.15 19.13 0.75
N TRP A 207 -6.58 18.67 1.86
CA TRP A 207 -5.67 17.53 1.89
C TRP A 207 -6.33 16.27 1.33
N LEU A 208 -7.55 15.96 1.78
CA LEU A 208 -8.26 14.77 1.31
C LEU A 208 -8.58 14.86 -0.19
N HIS A 209 -9.02 16.03 -0.66
CA HIS A 209 -9.30 16.24 -2.07
C HIS A 209 -8.07 15.92 -2.93
N LYS A 210 -6.89 16.42 -2.53
CA LYS A 210 -5.63 16.16 -3.24
C LYS A 210 -5.24 14.68 -3.22
N VAL A 211 -5.37 14.02 -2.06
CA VAL A 211 -5.13 12.57 -1.95
C VAL A 211 -6.05 11.78 -2.87
N LEU A 212 -7.35 12.10 -2.91
CA LEU A 212 -8.31 11.40 -3.75
C LEU A 212 -8.09 11.69 -5.25
N LEU A 213 -7.77 12.94 -5.60
CA LEU A 213 -7.50 13.37 -6.97
C LEU A 213 -6.34 12.58 -7.59
N HIS A 214 -5.27 12.37 -6.84
CA HIS A 214 -4.09 11.65 -7.31
C HIS A 214 -4.14 10.14 -7.05
N SER A 215 -5.26 9.59 -6.56
CA SER A 215 -5.39 8.15 -6.29
C SER A 215 -5.87 7.36 -7.51
N SER A 216 -5.42 6.11 -7.60
CA SER A 216 -5.82 5.12 -8.61
C SER A 216 -6.17 3.78 -7.94
N ALA A 217 -7.05 3.00 -8.56
CA ALA A 217 -7.36 1.64 -8.10
C ALA A 217 -6.49 0.57 -8.79
N LEU A 218 -5.55 0.99 -9.66
CA LEU A 218 -4.88 0.10 -10.60
C LEU A 218 -3.47 -0.32 -10.17
N ALA A 219 -2.87 0.37 -9.20
CA ALA A 219 -1.57 -0.02 -8.65
C ALA A 219 -1.70 -1.27 -7.76
N ASP A 220 -0.90 -2.29 -8.05
CA ASP A 220 -0.84 -3.54 -7.27
C ASP A 220 0.08 -3.44 -6.05
N SER A 221 0.90 -2.38 -5.97
CA SER A 221 1.81 -2.14 -4.86
C SER A 221 2.02 -0.63 -4.58
N PRO A 222 2.44 -0.25 -3.35
CA PRO A 222 2.78 1.15 -3.05
C PRO A 222 3.93 1.69 -3.93
N LYS A 223 4.78 0.82 -4.49
CA LYS A 223 5.88 1.21 -5.36
C LYS A 223 5.40 1.54 -6.77
N GLU A 224 4.39 0.84 -7.28
CA GLU A 224 3.72 1.24 -8.52
C GLU A 224 2.99 2.59 -8.37
N THR A 225 2.36 2.85 -7.22
CA THR A 225 1.83 4.19 -6.91
C THR A 225 2.93 5.26 -6.99
N GLU A 226 4.11 4.99 -6.43
CA GLU A 226 5.26 5.91 -6.51
C GLU A 226 5.71 6.15 -7.96
N MET A 227 5.87 5.07 -8.74
CA MET A 227 6.25 5.17 -10.15
C MET A 227 5.21 5.97 -10.95
N ARG A 228 3.92 5.70 -10.74
CA ARG A 228 2.82 6.44 -11.37
C ARG A 228 2.89 7.92 -11.08
N LEU A 229 3.06 8.31 -9.82
CA LEU A 229 3.13 9.72 -9.43
C LEU A 229 4.35 10.42 -10.04
N LEU A 230 5.50 9.75 -10.09
CA LEU A 230 6.72 10.29 -10.71
C LEU A 230 6.56 10.48 -12.23
N VAL A 231 6.08 9.44 -12.92
CA VAL A 231 5.90 9.48 -14.37
C VAL A 231 4.83 10.50 -14.74
N ALA A 232 3.73 10.60 -13.98
CA ALA A 232 2.70 11.62 -14.19
C ALA A 232 3.26 13.04 -14.02
N ALA A 233 4.03 13.30 -12.97
CA ALA A 233 4.65 14.61 -12.77
C ALA A 233 5.65 14.96 -13.89
N LEU A 234 6.44 13.98 -14.34
CA LEU A 234 7.37 14.16 -15.46
C LEU A 234 6.62 14.43 -16.78
N ALA A 235 5.59 13.64 -17.08
CA ALA A 235 4.80 13.77 -18.30
C ALA A 235 4.08 15.12 -18.37
N ASP A 236 3.55 15.62 -17.26
CA ASP A 236 2.90 16.94 -17.17
C ASP A 236 3.85 18.07 -17.57
N ARG A 237 5.10 18.06 -17.09
CA ARG A 237 6.15 19.03 -17.51
C ARG A 237 6.44 18.98 -19.01
N HIS A 238 6.24 17.81 -19.62
CA HIS A 238 6.42 17.57 -21.05
C HIS A 238 5.10 17.56 -21.82
N GLY A 239 3.99 18.03 -21.24
CA GLY A 239 2.68 18.11 -21.90
C GLY A 239 2.23 16.79 -22.54
N CYS A 240 2.59 15.66 -21.91
CA CYS A 240 2.24 14.31 -22.34
C CYS A 240 1.23 13.70 -21.36
N THR A 241 0.44 12.75 -21.83
CA THR A 241 -0.53 12.02 -21.01
C THR A 241 0.08 10.72 -20.50
N VAL A 242 -0.31 10.32 -19.28
CA VAL A 242 0.02 8.99 -18.74
C VAL A 242 -1.26 8.19 -18.62
N GLU A 243 -1.25 6.99 -19.18
CA GLU A 243 -2.32 6.02 -19.03
C GLU A 243 -1.84 4.84 -18.19
N GLU A 244 -2.71 4.31 -17.33
CA GLU A 244 -2.42 3.15 -16.48
C GLU A 244 -3.00 1.87 -17.11
N GLN A 245 -2.35 0.72 -16.90
CA GLN A 245 -2.85 -0.59 -17.30
C GLN A 245 -3.21 -0.71 -18.79
N VAL A 246 -2.31 -0.27 -19.67
CA VAL A 246 -2.54 -0.23 -21.13
C VAL A 246 -2.24 -1.59 -21.78
N PRO A 247 -3.22 -2.26 -22.41
CA PRO A 247 -3.01 -3.58 -23.01
C PRO A 247 -2.29 -3.49 -24.36
N LEU A 248 -1.19 -4.22 -24.51
CA LEU A 248 -0.59 -4.49 -25.81
C LEU A 248 -1.26 -5.72 -26.43
N ARG A 249 -1.91 -5.54 -27.58
CA ARG A 249 -2.48 -6.63 -28.37
C ARG A 249 -1.78 -6.76 -29.72
N VAL A 250 -1.44 -7.99 -30.11
CA VAL A 250 -0.86 -8.31 -31.42
C VAL A 250 -1.72 -9.39 -32.06
N GLY A 251 -2.25 -9.13 -33.26
CA GLY A 251 -3.17 -10.05 -33.94
C GLY A 251 -4.41 -10.39 -33.10
N GLY A 252 -4.92 -9.43 -32.31
CA GLY A 252 -6.06 -9.62 -31.40
C GLY A 252 -5.74 -10.28 -30.05
N GLN A 253 -4.57 -10.92 -29.92
CA GLN A 253 -4.15 -11.58 -28.68
C GLN A 253 -3.49 -10.60 -27.71
N LEU A 254 -3.84 -10.69 -26.41
CA LEU A 254 -3.18 -9.93 -25.35
C LEU A 254 -1.76 -10.45 -25.14
N VAL A 255 -0.77 -9.59 -25.35
CA VAL A 255 0.65 -9.90 -25.15
C VAL A 255 1.09 -9.59 -23.73
N THR A 256 0.80 -8.36 -23.28
CA THR A 256 1.09 -7.87 -21.93
C THR A 256 0.17 -6.68 -21.64
N VAL A 257 0.12 -6.27 -20.38
CA VAL A 257 -0.44 -4.99 -19.96
C VAL A 257 0.75 -4.16 -19.42
N PHE A 258 0.85 -2.91 -19.85
CA PHE A 258 1.84 -1.98 -19.32
C PHE A 258 1.30 -1.36 -18.04
N ASP A 259 2.12 -1.27 -17.00
CA ASP A 259 1.69 -0.63 -15.75
C ASP A 259 1.34 0.83 -16.02
N LEU A 260 2.19 1.52 -16.79
CA LEU A 260 1.94 2.86 -17.31
C LEU A 260 2.35 2.94 -18.79
N ALA A 261 1.75 3.86 -19.52
CA ALA A 261 2.16 4.21 -20.87
C ALA A 261 2.10 5.73 -21.09
N ILE A 262 2.96 6.22 -21.98
CA ILE A 262 2.85 7.53 -22.60
C ILE A 262 2.55 7.27 -24.09
N PRO A 263 1.27 7.15 -24.49
CA PRO A 263 0.88 6.68 -25.81
C PRO A 263 1.40 7.56 -26.95
N GLU A 264 1.47 8.87 -26.75
CA GLU A 264 1.91 9.85 -27.75
C GLU A 264 3.34 9.60 -28.22
N LEU A 265 4.17 9.04 -27.33
CA LEU A 265 5.57 8.73 -27.58
C LEU A 265 5.85 7.22 -27.68
N LYS A 266 4.79 6.41 -27.58
CA LYS A 266 4.87 4.94 -27.47
C LYS A 266 5.90 4.48 -26.42
N ILE A 267 5.92 5.12 -25.25
CA ILE A 267 6.76 4.67 -24.13
C ILE A 267 5.91 3.79 -23.22
N ALA A 268 6.37 2.57 -22.94
CA ALA A 268 5.68 1.60 -22.09
C ALA A 268 6.50 1.37 -20.82
N VAL A 269 5.95 1.71 -19.66
CA VAL A 269 6.62 1.58 -18.36
C VAL A 269 6.15 0.29 -17.69
N MET A 270 7.11 -0.49 -17.19
CA MET A 270 6.85 -1.75 -16.50
C MET A 270 7.62 -1.80 -15.17
N TYR A 271 6.92 -2.08 -14.09
CA TYR A 271 7.49 -2.24 -12.75
C TYR A 271 7.57 -3.72 -12.39
N ASP A 272 8.80 -4.23 -12.35
CA ASP A 272 9.09 -5.59 -11.90
C ASP A 272 9.21 -5.59 -10.36
N GLY A 273 8.16 -6.09 -9.71
CA GLY A 273 8.17 -6.38 -8.28
C GLY A 273 9.27 -7.39 -7.92
N ALA A 274 9.60 -7.47 -6.63
CA ALA A 274 10.60 -8.43 -6.14
C ALA A 274 10.08 -9.87 -6.29
N HIS A 275 10.35 -10.50 -7.44
CA HIS A 275 10.03 -11.89 -7.71
C HIS A 275 11.30 -12.72 -7.87
N HIS A 276 11.29 -13.91 -7.27
CA HIS A 276 12.30 -14.92 -7.49
C HIS A 276 12.25 -15.34 -8.97
N SER A 277 13.22 -14.89 -9.75
CA SER A 277 13.24 -15.09 -11.20
C SER A 277 13.41 -16.57 -11.56
N ASP A 278 12.35 -17.19 -12.07
CA ASP A 278 12.45 -18.50 -12.75
C ASP A 278 12.89 -18.30 -14.21
N TYR A 279 13.62 -19.27 -14.75
CA TYR A 279 14.12 -19.30 -16.13
C TYR A 279 12.99 -19.15 -17.16
N GLN A 280 11.83 -19.74 -16.89
CA GLN A 280 10.66 -19.63 -17.78
C GLN A 280 10.14 -18.19 -17.88
N GLN A 281 10.23 -17.41 -16.80
CA GLN A 281 9.79 -16.02 -16.78
C GLN A 281 10.68 -15.15 -17.68
N ARG A 282 12.00 -15.39 -17.68
CA ARG A 282 12.96 -14.65 -18.52
C ARG A 282 12.74 -14.82 -20.03
N ASN A 283 12.44 -16.06 -20.47
CA ASN A 283 12.14 -16.31 -21.88
C ASN A 283 10.83 -15.65 -22.33
N LYS A 284 9.81 -15.69 -21.47
CA LYS A 284 8.54 -15.01 -21.71
C LYS A 284 8.72 -13.50 -21.80
N ASP A 285 9.48 -12.91 -20.87
CA ASP A 285 9.79 -11.47 -20.87
C ASP A 285 10.52 -11.04 -22.14
N SER A 286 11.51 -11.82 -22.59
CA SER A 286 12.23 -11.54 -23.83
C SER A 286 11.31 -11.52 -25.06
N SER A 287 10.37 -12.47 -25.15
CA SER A 287 9.37 -12.49 -26.23
C SER A 287 8.42 -11.28 -26.17
N ILE A 288 8.00 -10.87 -24.97
CA ILE A 288 7.16 -9.68 -24.78
C ILE A 288 7.90 -8.43 -25.25
N THR A 289 9.16 -8.24 -24.85
CA THR A 289 9.98 -7.11 -25.27
C THR A 289 10.13 -7.01 -26.79
N LEU A 290 10.41 -8.13 -27.47
CA LEU A 290 10.49 -8.13 -28.94
C LEU A 290 9.17 -7.73 -29.60
N LYS A 291 8.04 -8.20 -29.07
CA LYS A 291 6.70 -7.83 -29.56
C LYS A 291 6.39 -6.35 -29.33
N MET A 292 6.80 -5.78 -28.20
CA MET A 292 6.65 -4.34 -27.92
C MET A 292 7.40 -3.51 -28.97
N ILE A 293 8.68 -3.81 -29.18
CA ILE A 293 9.54 -3.12 -30.14
C ILE A 293 8.97 -3.24 -31.56
N ALA A 294 8.52 -4.44 -31.95
CA ALA A 294 7.89 -4.65 -33.27
C ALA A 294 6.61 -3.83 -33.48
N GLN A 295 5.92 -3.41 -32.41
CA GLN A 295 4.75 -2.53 -32.46
C GLN A 295 5.10 -1.04 -32.28
N GLY A 296 6.41 -0.73 -32.22
CA GLY A 296 6.94 0.62 -32.06
C GLY A 296 6.92 1.13 -30.62
N TRP A 297 6.72 0.27 -29.62
CA TRP A 297 6.80 0.64 -28.21
C TRP A 297 8.23 0.56 -27.69
N THR A 298 8.63 1.57 -26.92
CA THR A 298 9.90 1.58 -26.19
C THR A 298 9.66 1.12 -24.75
N PRO A 299 10.16 -0.07 -24.35
CA PRO A 299 10.04 -0.58 -22.99
C PRO A 299 10.96 0.18 -22.02
N ALA A 300 10.38 0.75 -20.98
CA ALA A 300 11.06 1.32 -19.81
C ALA A 300 10.74 0.44 -18.58
N ARG A 301 11.53 -0.61 -18.39
CA ARG A 301 11.31 -1.61 -17.33
C ARG A 301 12.24 -1.36 -16.15
N CYS A 302 11.70 -1.40 -14.93
CA CYS A 302 12.47 -1.11 -13.73
C CYS A 302 12.01 -1.91 -12.52
N SER A 303 12.87 -1.98 -11.51
CA SER A 303 12.54 -2.48 -10.18
C SER A 303 12.62 -1.34 -9.16
N ALA A 304 12.39 -1.64 -7.87
CA ALA A 304 12.62 -0.65 -6.80
C ALA A 304 14.02 -0.01 -6.84
N ALA A 305 15.05 -0.75 -7.27
CA ALA A 305 16.44 -0.28 -7.27
C ALA A 305 16.76 0.62 -8.48
N THR A 306 16.11 0.40 -9.62
CA THR A 306 16.41 1.09 -10.89
C THR A 306 15.33 2.11 -11.29
N MET A 307 14.43 2.45 -10.36
CA MET A 307 13.28 3.32 -10.62
C MET A 307 13.69 4.72 -11.12
N PHE A 308 14.77 5.31 -10.57
CA PHE A 308 15.24 6.63 -11.00
C PHE A 308 15.98 6.58 -12.34
N GLU A 309 16.76 5.52 -12.62
CA GLU A 309 17.34 5.30 -13.95
C GLU A 309 16.27 5.16 -15.03
N CYS A 310 15.14 4.54 -14.68
CA CYS A 310 13.97 4.44 -15.56
C CYS A 310 13.35 5.81 -15.85
N LEU A 311 13.24 6.67 -14.85
CA LEU A 311 12.77 8.05 -15.06
C LEU A 311 13.72 8.84 -15.98
N ASP A 312 15.03 8.70 -15.78
CA ASP A 312 16.03 9.37 -16.62
C ASP A 312 15.89 8.92 -18.09
N LEU A 313 15.67 7.63 -18.32
CA LEU A 313 15.37 7.08 -19.65
C LEU A 313 14.09 7.68 -20.23
N ILE A 314 13.00 7.70 -19.46
CA ILE A 314 11.71 8.26 -19.91
C ILE A 314 11.87 9.73 -20.29
N GLU A 315 12.53 10.53 -19.46
CA GLU A 315 12.77 11.95 -19.71
C GLU A 315 13.61 12.17 -20.97
N LYS A 316 14.67 11.36 -21.16
CA LYS A 316 15.47 11.39 -22.38
C LYS A 316 14.60 11.13 -23.62
N LEU A 317 13.78 10.07 -23.60
CA LEU A 317 12.89 9.72 -24.72
C LEU A 317 11.86 10.83 -24.99
N MET A 318 11.33 11.48 -23.96
CA MET A 318 10.42 12.63 -24.11
C MET A 318 11.08 13.83 -24.82
N ARG A 319 12.35 14.10 -24.52
CA ARG A 319 13.11 15.18 -25.17
C ARG A 319 13.38 14.86 -26.64
N GLU A 320 13.77 13.63 -26.95
CA GLU A 320 14.03 13.16 -28.31
C GLU A 320 12.76 13.15 -29.18
N GLY A 321 11.65 12.63 -28.65
CA GLY A 321 10.36 12.59 -29.37
C GLY A 321 9.81 13.97 -29.73
N ARG A 322 10.00 14.98 -28.86
CA ARG A 322 9.67 16.39 -29.17
C ARG A 322 10.56 16.98 -30.25
N GLY A 323 11.85 16.65 -30.25
CA GLY A 323 12.80 17.11 -31.27
C GLY A 323 12.43 16.61 -32.67
N ALA A 324 12.03 15.34 -32.79
CA ALA A 324 11.55 14.75 -34.04
C ALA A 324 10.24 15.41 -34.51
N ALA A 325 9.28 15.62 -33.61
CA ALA A 325 8.00 16.26 -33.94
C ALA A 325 8.11 17.76 -34.32
N GLN A 326 9.15 18.45 -33.86
CA GLN A 326 9.45 19.83 -34.29
C GLN A 326 10.20 19.86 -35.64
N ALA A 327 11.08 18.90 -35.90
CA ALA A 327 11.79 18.78 -37.17
C ALA A 327 10.86 18.44 -38.35
N GLU A 328 9.82 17.62 -38.15
CA GLU A 328 8.79 17.34 -39.17
C GLU A 328 7.88 18.54 -39.50
N LYS A 329 7.80 19.54 -38.62
CA LYS A 329 6.96 20.74 -38.82
C LYS A 329 7.64 21.88 -39.57
N VAL A 330 8.92 21.74 -39.94
CA VAL A 330 9.58 22.69 -40.85
C VAL A 330 9.23 22.29 -42.27
N PRO A 331 8.42 23.05 -43.03
CA PRO A 331 8.18 22.75 -44.42
C PRO A 331 9.52 22.83 -45.15
N ASN A 332 9.86 21.81 -45.94
CA ASN A 332 10.90 21.91 -46.95
C ASN A 332 10.46 22.95 -47.99
N GLY A 333 10.73 24.22 -47.69
CA GLY A 333 10.57 25.34 -48.60
C GLY A 333 11.91 25.67 -49.24
N PHE A 334 12.14 25.06 -50.41
CA PHE A 334 12.84 25.67 -51.54
C PHE A 334 12.01 25.40 -52.78
#